data_AF-U3BD26-F1
#
_entry.id   AF-U3BD26-F1
#
_cell.length_a   1.000
_cell.length_b   1.000
_cell.length_c   1.000
_cell.angle_alpha   90.00
_cell.angle_beta   90.00
_cell.angle_gamma   90.00
#
_symmetry.space_group_name_H-M   'P 1'
#
loop_
_entity.id
_entity.type
_entity.pdbx_description
1 polymer ?
#
loop_
_entity_poly.entity_id
_entity_poly.type
_entity_poly.pdbx_seq_one_letter_code
_entity_poly.pdbx_strand_id
1 'polypeptide(L)'
;MTLREELAAFYRRCGFSDTADRKACTVPVYTGCLLVPLPNIETRHIYLKYHDLHHIVTGYSTGRIGEGEVSAWELGTGSMLNSPLLGTMNLIALSTGLVLQPKRMWRAFRRGCRSRNLYPLAMRERIDADHWPDLPALRQELLESRRDPLPLALRAIEFGAYAALAMLIHALIAIPAMITRVVTDIGLGYSFIQAVKPTRRSDLY
;
A
#
# COMPACT_ATOMS: atom_id res chain seq x y z
N MET A 1 17.85 -17.99 -3.39
CA MET A 1 16.44 -18.23 -3.03
C MET A 1 15.59 -17.86 -4.22
N THR A 2 14.62 -18.70 -4.56
CA THR A 2 13.64 -18.42 -5.62
C THR A 2 12.67 -17.32 -5.17
N LEU A 3 11.94 -16.69 -6.10
CA LEU A 3 10.92 -15.69 -5.74
C LEU A 3 9.82 -16.25 -4.83
N ARG A 4 9.45 -17.51 -5.03
CA ARG A 4 8.47 -18.21 -4.20
C ARG A 4 8.97 -18.41 -2.77
N GLU A 5 10.23 -18.78 -2.61
CA GLU A 5 10.87 -18.91 -1.30
C GLU A 5 10.97 -17.57 -0.58
N GLU A 6 11.30 -16.49 -1.30
CA GLU A 6 11.33 -15.13 -0.77
C GLU A 6 9.96 -14.66 -0.29
N LEU A 7 8.91 -14.92 -1.08
CA LEU A 7 7.54 -14.58 -0.71
C LEU A 7 7.06 -15.38 0.50
N ALA A 8 7.34 -16.69 0.54
CA ALA A 8 7.02 -17.52 1.70
C ALA A 8 7.79 -17.06 2.96
N ALA A 9 9.06 -16.68 2.81
CA ALA A 9 9.84 -16.13 3.92
C ALA A 9 9.31 -14.76 4.38
N PHE A 10 8.84 -13.93 3.46
CA PHE A 10 8.19 -12.66 3.77
C PHE A 10 6.90 -12.86 4.58
N TYR A 11 6.02 -13.78 4.17
CA TYR A 11 4.80 -14.09 4.91
C TYR A 11 5.08 -14.59 6.33
N ARG A 12 6.06 -15.48 6.49
CA ARG A 12 6.50 -15.92 7.83
C ARG A 12 7.03 -14.78 8.69
N ARG A 13 7.84 -13.87 8.14
CA ARG A 13 8.39 -12.72 8.88
C ARG A 13 7.32 -11.71 9.29
N CYS A 14 6.27 -11.57 8.50
CA CYS A 14 5.17 -10.66 8.78
C CYS A 14 4.07 -11.29 9.64
N GLY A 15 4.21 -12.56 10.03
CA GLY A 15 3.16 -13.28 10.78
C GLY A 15 1.88 -13.52 9.98
N PHE A 16 1.93 -13.40 8.64
CA PHE A 16 0.78 -13.66 7.80
C PHE A 16 0.50 -15.17 7.77
N SER A 17 -0.71 -15.58 8.15
CA SER A 17 -1.10 -16.98 8.04
C SER A 17 -1.28 -17.36 6.57
N ASP A 18 -0.98 -18.61 6.23
CA ASP A 18 -1.25 -19.18 4.88
C ASP A 18 -2.76 -19.10 4.49
N THR A 19 -3.62 -18.85 5.49
CA THR A 19 -5.08 -18.74 5.37
C THR A 19 -5.61 -17.31 5.41
N ALA A 20 -4.76 -16.29 5.60
CA ALA A 20 -5.21 -14.93 5.88
C ALA A 20 -6.15 -14.40 4.77
N ASP A 21 -7.38 -14.10 5.17
CA ASP A 21 -8.34 -13.20 4.51
C ASP A 21 -8.95 -13.60 3.16
N ARG A 22 -8.91 -14.86 2.73
CA ARG A 22 -9.64 -15.26 1.50
C ARG A 22 -11.18 -15.33 1.64
N LYS A 23 -11.71 -15.33 2.87
CA LYS A 23 -13.17 -15.46 3.13
C LYS A 23 -13.83 -14.27 3.82
N ALA A 24 -13.07 -13.31 4.31
CA ALA A 24 -13.64 -12.17 5.04
C ALA A 24 -14.25 -11.16 4.06
N CYS A 25 -15.45 -10.64 4.36
CA CYS A 25 -16.10 -9.62 3.53
C CYS A 25 -15.38 -8.26 3.59
N THR A 26 -14.58 -8.01 4.63
CA THR A 26 -13.81 -6.78 4.80
C THR A 26 -12.40 -7.09 5.28
N VAL A 27 -11.45 -6.22 4.93
CA VAL A 27 -10.08 -6.24 5.41
C VAL A 27 -9.78 -4.95 6.18
N PRO A 28 -9.10 -5.04 7.34
CA PRO A 28 -8.73 -3.86 8.09
C PRO A 28 -7.66 -3.06 7.33
N VAL A 29 -7.84 -1.77 7.10
CA VAL A 29 -6.84 -0.92 6.43
C VAL A 29 -6.50 0.28 7.31
N TYR A 30 -5.21 0.62 7.36
CA TYR A 30 -4.78 1.82 8.07
C TYR A 30 -5.15 3.08 7.30
N THR A 31 -6.08 3.85 7.87
CA THR A 31 -6.44 5.19 7.42
C THR A 31 -6.09 6.16 8.56
N GLY A 32 -4.84 6.64 8.54
CA GLY A 32 -4.26 7.49 9.59
C GLY A 32 -3.93 6.73 10.86
N CYS A 33 -4.58 7.10 11.96
CA CYS A 33 -4.48 6.41 13.26
C CYS A 33 -5.59 5.37 13.46
N LEU A 34 -6.54 5.27 12.53
CA LEU A 34 -7.67 4.35 12.59
C LEU A 34 -7.43 3.14 11.69
N LEU A 35 -8.03 2.03 12.10
CA LEU A 35 -8.09 0.80 11.34
C LEU A 35 -9.52 0.66 10.85
N VAL A 36 -9.74 0.96 9.57
CA VAL A 36 -11.06 1.02 8.94
C VAL A 36 -11.30 -0.28 8.17
N PRO A 37 -12.40 -1.01 8.41
CA PRO A 37 -12.74 -2.18 7.60
C PRO A 37 -13.16 -1.71 6.21
N LEU A 38 -12.40 -2.09 5.19
CA LEU A 38 -12.73 -1.84 3.78
C LEU A 38 -13.20 -3.14 3.12
N PRO A 39 -14.11 -3.07 2.13
CA PRO A 39 -14.59 -4.28 1.45
C PRO A 39 -13.44 -5.07 0.84
N ASN A 40 -13.47 -6.39 1.01
CA ASN A 40 -12.51 -7.30 0.42
C ASN A 40 -12.95 -7.59 -1.02
N ILE A 41 -12.46 -6.77 -1.94
CA ILE A 41 -12.88 -6.80 -3.35
C ILE A 41 -11.99 -7.76 -4.17
N GLU A 42 -12.59 -8.43 -5.16
CA GLU A 42 -11.91 -9.41 -6.04
C GLU A 42 -10.61 -8.87 -6.65
N THR A 43 -10.59 -7.58 -7.01
CA THR A 43 -9.39 -6.90 -7.52
C THR A 43 -8.22 -7.02 -6.55
N ARG A 44 -8.44 -6.92 -5.24
CA ARG A 44 -7.37 -7.10 -4.24
C ARG A 44 -6.79 -8.51 -4.34
N HIS A 45 -7.61 -9.55 -4.47
CA HIS A 45 -7.13 -10.93 -4.55
C HIS A 45 -6.22 -11.18 -5.75
N ILE A 46 -6.52 -10.56 -6.90
CA ILE A 46 -5.70 -10.65 -8.11
C ILE A 46 -4.33 -9.99 -7.89
N TYR A 47 -4.29 -8.82 -7.23
CA TYR A 47 -3.08 -8.01 -7.14
C TYR A 47 -2.24 -8.21 -5.87
N LEU A 48 -2.80 -8.86 -4.83
CA LEU A 48 -2.17 -8.97 -3.51
C LEU A 48 -0.77 -9.60 -3.57
N LYS A 49 -0.62 -10.73 -4.26
CA LYS A 49 0.69 -11.39 -4.46
C LYS A 49 1.74 -10.42 -5.04
N TYR A 50 1.33 -9.60 -6.01
CA TYR A 50 2.22 -8.69 -6.71
C TYR A 50 2.57 -7.45 -5.88
N HIS A 51 1.60 -6.95 -5.11
CA HIS A 51 1.81 -5.91 -4.12
C HIS A 51 2.81 -6.36 -3.02
N ASP A 52 2.66 -7.57 -2.49
CA ASP A 52 3.60 -8.14 -1.52
C ASP A 52 5.00 -8.29 -2.12
N LEU A 53 5.10 -8.70 -3.39
CA LEU A 53 6.37 -8.71 -4.12
C LEU A 53 6.95 -7.30 -4.26
N HIS A 54 6.15 -6.24 -4.41
CA HIS A 54 6.65 -4.87 -4.41
C HIS A 54 7.28 -4.49 -3.06
N HIS A 55 6.74 -4.94 -1.92
CA HIS A 55 7.40 -4.76 -0.62
C HIS A 55 8.79 -5.40 -0.60
N ILE A 56 8.90 -6.65 -1.05
CA ILE A 56 10.16 -7.40 -1.06
C ILE A 56 11.18 -6.75 -2.01
N VAL A 57 10.75 -6.39 -3.21
CA VAL A 57 11.59 -5.76 -4.24
C VAL A 57 12.08 -4.41 -3.75
N THR A 58 11.19 -3.53 -3.29
CA THR A 58 11.51 -2.15 -2.87
C THR A 58 12.25 -2.07 -1.54
N GLY A 59 12.02 -3.04 -0.65
CA GLY A 59 12.52 -3.06 0.73
C GLY A 59 11.68 -2.24 1.71
N TYR A 60 10.49 -1.76 1.31
CA TYR A 60 9.58 -1.04 2.20
C TYR A 60 8.81 -2.01 3.10
N SER A 61 8.67 -1.67 4.39
CA SER A 61 8.00 -2.51 5.39
C SER A 61 6.47 -2.60 5.18
N THR A 62 5.80 -3.58 5.78
CA THR A 62 4.32 -3.68 5.86
C THR A 62 3.69 -2.83 6.98
N GLY A 63 4.50 -2.02 7.68
CA GLY A 63 4.00 -1.05 8.64
C GLY A 63 3.39 0.18 7.94
N ARG A 64 2.58 0.97 8.67
CA ARG A 64 1.87 2.16 8.17
C ARG A 64 2.68 3.07 7.24
N ILE A 65 3.95 3.32 7.56
CA ILE A 65 4.81 4.17 6.73
C ILE A 65 5.24 3.44 5.45
N GLY A 66 5.63 2.17 5.54
CA GLY A 66 6.09 1.41 4.39
C GLY A 66 4.96 1.03 3.43
N GLU A 67 3.73 0.81 3.92
CA GLU A 67 2.51 0.76 3.10
C GLU A 67 2.35 2.04 2.28
N GLY A 68 2.50 3.20 2.92
CA GLY A 68 2.49 4.48 2.22
C GLY A 68 3.62 4.62 1.19
N GLU A 69 4.83 4.11 1.48
CA GLU A 69 5.95 4.12 0.53
C GLU A 69 5.69 3.23 -0.68
N VAL A 70 5.20 2.00 -0.49
CA VAL A 70 4.84 1.11 -1.60
C VAL A 70 3.73 1.74 -2.44
N SER A 71 2.67 2.25 -1.82
CA SER A 71 1.60 2.91 -2.55
C SER A 71 2.06 4.15 -3.31
N ALA A 72 2.94 4.97 -2.73
CA ALA A 72 3.55 6.10 -3.43
C ALA A 72 4.39 5.65 -4.63
N TRP A 73 5.21 4.60 -4.45
CA TRP A 73 6.02 4.01 -5.51
C TRP A 73 5.12 3.45 -6.63
N GLU A 74 4.07 2.70 -6.30
CA GLU A 74 3.13 2.15 -7.26
C GLU A 74 2.40 3.24 -8.06
N LEU A 75 1.95 4.31 -7.39
CA LEU A 75 1.40 5.48 -8.10
C LEU A 75 2.42 6.07 -9.08
N GLY A 76 3.68 6.21 -8.66
CA GLY A 76 4.77 6.68 -9.52
C GLY A 76 5.05 5.78 -10.72
N THR A 77 4.86 4.46 -10.60
CA THR A 77 4.96 3.54 -11.73
C THR A 77 3.78 3.63 -12.71
N GLY A 78 2.67 4.27 -12.29
CA GLY A 78 1.44 4.40 -13.07
C GLY A 78 0.33 3.40 -12.70
N SER A 79 0.23 2.97 -11.44
CA SER A 79 -0.78 1.97 -11.02
C SER A 79 -2.22 2.37 -11.35
N MET A 80 -2.54 3.67 -11.32
CA MET A 80 -3.86 4.21 -11.71
C MET A 80 -4.29 3.84 -13.13
N LEU A 81 -3.33 3.71 -14.05
CA LEU A 81 -3.60 3.33 -15.45
C LEU A 81 -3.84 1.82 -15.61
N ASN A 82 -3.30 1.01 -14.69
CA ASN A 82 -3.50 -0.44 -14.69
C ASN A 82 -4.86 -0.81 -14.08
N SER A 83 -5.21 -0.15 -12.98
CA SER A 83 -6.51 -0.30 -12.33
C SER A 83 -6.82 0.95 -11.50
N PRO A 84 -7.85 1.75 -11.86
CA PRO A 84 -8.27 2.92 -11.08
C PRO A 84 -8.66 2.57 -9.64
N LEU A 85 -9.21 1.36 -9.44
CA LEU A 85 -9.59 0.86 -8.12
C LEU A 85 -8.36 0.62 -7.24
N LEU A 86 -7.32 -0.01 -7.79
CA LEU A 86 -6.05 -0.25 -7.10
C LEU A 86 -5.31 1.07 -6.81
N GLY A 87 -5.34 1.99 -7.77
CA GLY A 87 -4.83 3.34 -7.56
C GLY A 87 -5.57 4.08 -6.44
N THR A 88 -6.90 3.92 -6.31
CA THR A 88 -7.67 4.45 -5.17
C THR A 88 -7.20 3.84 -3.85
N MET A 89 -6.95 2.53 -3.78
CA MET A 89 -6.40 1.88 -2.58
C MET A 89 -5.03 2.46 -2.21
N ASN A 90 -4.18 2.71 -3.21
CA ASN A 90 -2.89 3.37 -2.99
C ASN A 90 -3.03 4.80 -2.44
N LEU A 91 -4.05 5.54 -2.87
CA LEU A 91 -4.30 6.89 -2.31
C LEU A 91 -4.69 6.83 -0.82
N ILE A 92 -5.44 5.82 -0.40
CA ILE A 92 -5.78 5.62 1.02
C ILE A 92 -4.51 5.39 1.84
N ALA A 93 -3.66 4.44 1.44
CA ALA A 93 -2.41 4.15 2.14
C ALA A 93 -1.40 5.31 2.07
N LEU A 94 -1.31 6.00 0.92
CA LEU A 94 -0.51 7.22 0.75
C LEU A 94 -0.91 8.30 1.75
N SER A 95 -2.21 8.50 2.00
CA SER A 95 -2.68 9.51 2.95
C SER A 95 -2.11 9.30 4.36
N THR A 96 -2.06 8.04 4.82
CA THR A 96 -1.46 7.67 6.10
C THR A 96 0.04 7.98 6.13
N GLY A 97 0.74 7.64 5.04
CA GLY A 97 2.17 7.92 4.89
C GLY A 97 2.50 9.42 4.80
N LEU A 98 1.64 10.23 4.16
CA LEU A 98 1.82 11.67 4.02
C LEU A 98 1.74 12.41 5.35
N VAL A 99 0.84 12.02 6.24
CA VAL A 99 0.72 12.61 7.59
C VAL A 99 1.95 12.30 8.43
N LEU A 100 2.53 11.09 8.29
CA LEU A 100 3.62 10.64 9.15
C LEU A 100 5.02 11.00 8.62
N GLN A 101 5.25 10.84 7.31
CA GLN A 101 6.57 10.91 6.67
C GLN A 101 6.48 11.39 5.20
N PRO A 102 6.06 12.64 4.93
CA PRO A 102 5.79 13.11 3.56
C PRO A 102 7.02 13.09 2.64
N LYS A 103 8.21 13.38 3.20
CA LYS A 103 9.48 13.31 2.45
C LYS A 103 9.79 11.91 1.95
N ARG A 104 9.42 10.86 2.70
CA ARG A 104 9.62 9.46 2.29
C ARG A 104 8.66 9.09 1.16
N MET A 105 7.40 9.54 1.24
CA MET A 105 6.40 9.33 0.18
C MET A 105 6.86 9.92 -1.16
N TRP A 106 7.35 11.15 -1.15
CA TRP A 106 7.88 11.79 -2.35
C TRP A 106 9.07 11.02 -2.95
N ARG A 107 10.02 10.58 -2.13
CA ARG A 107 11.16 9.78 -2.59
C ARG A 107 10.71 8.45 -3.20
N ALA A 108 9.76 7.77 -2.57
CA ALA A 108 9.21 6.52 -3.05
C ALA A 108 8.47 6.70 -4.39
N PHE A 109 7.66 7.74 -4.52
CA PHE A 109 7.02 8.12 -5.78
C PHE A 109 8.05 8.38 -6.90
N ARG A 110 9.07 9.20 -6.63
CA ARG A 110 10.16 9.48 -7.58
C ARG A 110 10.96 8.24 -7.99
N ARG A 111 11.11 7.28 -7.08
CA ARG A 111 11.69 5.96 -7.39
C ARG A 111 10.74 5.16 -8.28
N GLY A 112 9.44 5.22 -8.03
CA GLY A 112 8.38 4.62 -8.85
C GLY A 112 8.36 5.15 -10.29
N CYS A 113 8.52 6.46 -10.50
CA CYS A 113 8.56 7.06 -11.84
C CYS A 113 9.67 6.47 -12.73
N ARG A 114 10.75 6.01 -12.11
CA ARG A 114 11.92 5.37 -12.74
C ARG A 114 11.85 3.84 -12.74
N SER A 115 10.79 3.25 -12.21
CA SER A 115 10.63 1.80 -12.06
C SER A 115 9.51 1.25 -12.95
N ARG A 116 9.48 -0.08 -13.10
CA ARG A 116 8.37 -0.84 -13.70
C ARG A 116 7.49 -1.44 -12.59
N ASN A 117 6.27 -1.84 -12.95
CA ASN A 117 5.28 -2.41 -12.02
C ASN A 117 4.94 -3.85 -12.45
N LEU A 118 4.56 -4.70 -11.50
CA LEU A 118 4.10 -6.07 -11.76
C LEU A 118 2.61 -6.19 -12.11
N TYR A 119 1.81 -5.14 -12.02
CA TYR A 119 0.38 -5.17 -12.31
C TYR A 119 -0.02 -5.46 -13.77
N PRO A 120 0.70 -5.03 -14.81
CA PRO A 120 0.39 -5.42 -16.18
C PRO A 120 0.31 -6.93 -16.35
N LEU A 121 -0.68 -7.43 -17.10
CA LEU A 121 -0.92 -8.88 -17.28
C LEU A 121 0.34 -9.64 -17.72
N ALA A 122 1.08 -9.10 -18.70
CA ALA A 122 2.30 -9.74 -19.20
C ALA A 122 3.40 -9.89 -18.13
N MET A 123 3.49 -8.97 -17.16
CA MET A 123 4.42 -9.11 -16.04
C MET A 123 3.93 -10.15 -15.03
N ARG A 124 2.63 -10.16 -14.76
CA ARG A 124 1.99 -11.15 -13.88
C ARG A 124 2.21 -12.58 -14.36
N GLU A 125 1.93 -12.83 -15.64
CA GLU A 125 2.14 -14.15 -16.25
C GLU A 125 3.60 -14.60 -16.18
N ARG A 126 4.56 -13.70 -16.37
CA ARG A 126 6.00 -14.01 -16.23
C ARG A 126 6.38 -14.34 -14.79
N ILE A 127 5.81 -13.64 -13.81
CA ILE A 127 6.02 -13.96 -12.38
C ILE A 127 5.42 -15.33 -12.05
N ASP A 128 4.21 -15.61 -12.54
CA ASP A 128 3.52 -16.88 -12.30
C ASP A 128 4.19 -18.07 -13.00
N ALA A 129 4.88 -17.83 -14.12
CA ALA A 129 5.70 -18.79 -14.83
C ALA A 129 7.13 -18.94 -14.26
N ASP A 130 7.44 -18.34 -13.10
CA ASP A 130 8.76 -18.36 -12.47
C ASP A 130 9.89 -17.92 -13.43
N HIS A 131 9.63 -16.92 -14.27
CA HIS A 131 10.55 -16.45 -15.33
C HIS A 131 11.90 -15.94 -14.81
N TRP A 132 11.93 -15.32 -13.63
CA TRP A 132 13.17 -14.83 -13.02
C TRP A 132 13.72 -15.85 -12.02
N PRO A 133 15.04 -16.12 -12.05
CA PRO A 133 15.65 -17.14 -11.20
C PRO A 133 15.68 -16.74 -9.71
N ASP A 134 15.78 -15.44 -9.42
CA ASP A 134 15.93 -14.92 -8.06
C ASP A 134 15.44 -13.46 -7.92
N LEU A 135 15.44 -12.98 -6.67
CA LEU A 135 15.04 -11.61 -6.33
C LEU A 135 15.99 -10.53 -6.90
N PRO A 136 17.32 -10.68 -6.89
CA PRO A 136 18.22 -9.74 -7.56
C PRO A 136 17.88 -9.50 -9.04
N ALA A 137 17.62 -10.57 -9.81
CA ALA A 137 17.22 -10.45 -11.21
C ALA A 137 15.90 -9.68 -11.38
N LEU A 138 14.91 -9.96 -10.53
CA LEU A 138 13.65 -9.22 -10.55
C LEU A 138 13.83 -7.74 -10.16
N ARG A 139 14.67 -7.46 -9.16
CA ARG A 139 14.99 -6.09 -8.75
C ARG A 139 15.64 -5.30 -9.88
N GLN A 140 16.54 -5.91 -10.64
CA GLN A 140 17.19 -5.28 -11.78
C GLN A 140 16.19 -4.93 -12.90
N GLU A 141 15.21 -5.79 -13.14
CA GLU A 141 14.15 -5.53 -14.12
C GLU A 141 13.20 -4.41 -13.66
N LEU A 142 12.85 -4.38 -12.37
CA LEU A 142 11.81 -3.47 -11.87
C LEU A 142 12.33 -2.12 -11.42
N LEU A 143 13.36 -2.09 -10.58
CA LEU A 143 13.72 -0.90 -9.81
C LEU A 143 14.66 0.00 -10.58
N GLU A 144 14.23 1.25 -10.79
CA GLU A 144 15.06 2.28 -11.43
C GLU A 144 15.59 1.84 -12.81
N SER A 145 14.91 0.88 -13.44
CA SER A 145 15.29 0.25 -14.71
C SER A 145 14.92 1.10 -15.94
N ARG A 146 14.16 2.18 -15.73
CA ARG A 146 13.81 3.14 -16.79
C ARG A 146 14.14 4.57 -16.39
N ARG A 147 14.38 5.41 -17.39
CA ARG A 147 14.44 6.87 -17.20
C ARG A 147 13.03 7.41 -17.04
N ASP A 148 12.87 8.41 -16.18
CA ASP A 148 11.63 9.18 -16.09
C ASP A 148 11.62 10.21 -17.23
N PRO A 149 10.69 10.12 -18.19
CA PRO A 149 10.67 11.02 -19.34
C PRO A 149 10.16 12.42 -18.98
N LEU A 150 9.50 12.59 -17.82
CA LEU A 150 8.90 13.87 -17.45
C LEU A 150 9.84 14.74 -16.60
N PRO A 151 9.82 16.07 -16.79
CA PRO A 151 10.51 17.00 -15.90
C PRO A 151 10.06 16.89 -14.44
N LEU A 152 10.98 17.24 -13.52
CA LEU A 152 10.72 17.21 -12.08
C LEU A 152 9.48 18.01 -11.67
N ALA A 153 9.26 19.17 -12.30
CA ALA A 153 8.12 20.03 -12.01
C ALA A 153 6.77 19.34 -12.31
N LEU A 154 6.66 18.63 -13.44
CA LEU A 154 5.44 17.88 -13.77
C LEU A 154 5.20 16.73 -12.79
N ARG A 155 6.26 16.03 -12.37
CA ARG A 155 6.16 15.00 -11.33
C ARG A 155 5.78 15.57 -9.97
N ALA A 156 6.21 16.78 -9.64
CA ALA A 156 5.80 17.45 -8.42
C ALA A 156 4.31 17.83 -8.47
N ILE A 157 3.81 18.28 -9.62
CA ILE A 157 2.38 18.56 -9.83
C ILE A 157 1.56 17.26 -9.71
N GLU A 158 1.97 16.20 -10.39
CA GLU A 158 1.30 14.90 -10.34
C GLU A 158 1.24 14.34 -8.91
N PHE A 159 2.38 14.35 -8.20
CA PHE A 159 2.41 13.92 -6.81
C PHE A 159 1.58 14.84 -5.90
N GLY A 160 1.59 16.16 -6.16
CA GLY A 160 0.75 17.12 -5.46
C GLY A 160 -0.74 16.83 -5.64
N ALA A 161 -1.16 16.47 -6.86
CA ALA A 161 -2.53 16.06 -7.15
C ALA A 161 -2.90 14.76 -6.42
N TYR A 162 -2.03 13.75 -6.44
CA TYR A 162 -2.24 12.53 -5.66
C TYR A 162 -2.29 12.80 -4.16
N ALA A 163 -1.43 13.67 -3.63
CA ALA A 163 -1.44 14.04 -2.22
C ALA A 163 -2.74 14.76 -1.83
N ALA A 164 -3.20 15.71 -2.64
CA ALA A 164 -4.45 16.41 -2.40
C ALA A 164 -5.65 15.44 -2.41
N LEU A 165 -5.72 14.55 -3.40
CA LEU A 165 -6.78 13.55 -3.50
C LEU A 165 -6.72 12.53 -2.35
N ALA A 166 -5.52 12.07 -1.99
CA ALA A 166 -5.31 11.19 -0.84
C ALA A 166 -5.80 11.83 0.46
N MET A 167 -5.48 13.11 0.69
CA MET A 167 -5.94 13.82 1.88
C MET A 167 -7.45 14.10 1.87
N LEU A 168 -8.05 14.31 0.70
CA LEU A 168 -9.51 14.41 0.57
C LEU A 168 -10.19 13.08 0.94
N ILE A 169 -9.72 11.96 0.38
CA ILE A 169 -10.24 10.62 0.71
C ILE A 169 -10.05 10.35 2.21
N HIS A 170 -8.88 10.71 2.76
CA HIS A 170 -8.62 10.59 4.18
C HIS A 170 -9.63 11.35 5.02
N ALA A 171 -9.90 12.61 4.71
CA ALA A 171 -10.89 13.40 5.42
C ALA A 171 -12.28 12.76 5.33
N LEU A 172 -12.68 12.30 4.14
CA LEU A 172 -13.99 11.69 3.90
C LEU A 172 -14.17 10.33 4.59
N ILE A 173 -13.11 9.56 4.81
CA ILE A 173 -13.19 8.23 5.46
C ILE A 173 -12.87 8.32 6.96
N ALA A 174 -11.75 8.96 7.32
CA ALA A 174 -11.25 8.98 8.69
C ALA A 174 -12.09 9.87 9.60
N ILE A 175 -12.60 11.02 9.13
CA ILE A 175 -13.39 11.92 9.98
C ILE A 175 -14.71 11.26 10.37
N PRO A 176 -15.53 10.69 9.45
CA PRO A 176 -16.73 9.98 9.86
C PRO A 176 -16.43 8.78 10.75
N ALA A 177 -15.41 7.97 10.41
CA ALA A 177 -15.01 6.84 11.23
C ALA A 177 -14.60 7.25 12.66
N MET A 178 -13.88 8.37 12.80
CA MET A 178 -13.50 8.93 14.10
C MET A 178 -14.73 9.43 14.87
N ILE A 179 -15.64 10.14 14.21
CA ILE A 179 -16.88 10.64 14.83
C ILE A 179 -17.73 9.47 15.32
N THR A 180 -18.00 8.48 14.47
CA THR A 180 -18.76 7.29 14.84
C THR A 180 -18.12 6.59 16.03
N ARG A 181 -16.80 6.37 16.00
CA ARG A 181 -16.08 5.73 17.11
C ARG A 181 -16.20 6.54 18.41
N VAL A 182 -15.97 7.85 18.37
CA VAL A 182 -16.05 8.70 19.57
C VAL A 182 -17.47 8.73 20.13
N VAL A 183 -18.50 8.82 19.27
CA VAL A 183 -19.90 8.78 19.70
C VAL A 183 -20.25 7.44 20.35
N THR A 184 -19.84 6.32 19.73
CA THR A 184 -20.06 4.98 20.29
C THR A 184 -19.30 4.79 21.60
N ASP A 185 -18.02 5.17 21.67
CA ASP A 185 -17.18 4.99 22.85
C ASP A 185 -17.67 5.83 24.03
N ILE A 186 -18.10 7.09 23.80
CA ILE A 186 -18.75 7.92 24.82
C ILE A 186 -20.09 7.30 25.26
N GLY A 187 -20.89 6.80 24.30
CA GLY A 187 -22.15 6.11 24.60
C GLY A 187 -21.98 4.82 25.41
N LEU A 188 -20.82 4.18 25.32
CA LEU A 188 -20.43 2.99 26.10
C LEU A 188 -19.71 3.33 27.41
N GLY A 189 -19.57 4.63 27.75
CA GLY A 189 -18.98 5.09 29.01
C GLY A 189 -17.45 5.18 29.02
N TYR A 190 -16.77 5.08 27.88
CA TYR A 190 -15.32 5.28 27.79
C TYR A 190 -14.96 6.77 27.84
N SER A 191 -13.81 7.09 28.43
CA SER A 191 -13.27 8.46 28.42
C SER A 191 -12.79 8.87 27.03
N PHE A 192 -12.82 10.16 26.72
CA PHE A 192 -12.35 10.72 25.45
C PHE A 192 -10.91 10.27 25.08
N ILE A 193 -10.01 10.17 26.07
CA ILE A 193 -8.63 9.72 25.88
C ILE A 193 -8.57 8.24 25.45
N GLN A 194 -9.46 7.40 25.97
CA GLN A 194 -9.56 5.99 25.56
C GLN A 194 -10.13 5.88 24.14
N ALA A 195 -11.12 6.71 23.79
CA ALA A 195 -11.75 6.72 22.48
C ALA A 195 -10.79 7.11 21.34
N VAL A 196 -9.85 8.03 21.61
CA VAL A 196 -8.90 8.54 20.60
C VAL A 196 -7.61 7.69 20.52
N LYS A 197 -7.42 6.71 21.42
CA LYS A 197 -6.20 5.89 21.44
C LYS A 197 -6.07 5.07 20.14
N PRO A 198 -4.90 5.09 19.46
CA PRO A 198 -4.70 4.33 18.23
C PRO A 198 -4.86 2.83 18.49
N THR A 199 -5.70 2.17 17.69
CA THR A 199 -5.82 0.72 17.71
C THR A 199 -4.55 0.11 17.13
N ARG A 200 -3.81 -0.67 17.93
CA ARG A 200 -2.72 -1.49 17.43
C ARG A 200 -3.30 -2.71 16.73
N ARG A 201 -2.76 -3.04 15.56
CA ARG A 201 -2.95 -4.37 14.96
C ARG A 201 -2.30 -5.40 15.87
N SER A 202 -3.02 -6.47 16.19
CA SER A 202 -2.52 -7.63 16.94
C SER A 202 -2.18 -8.81 16.02
N ASP A 203 -2.38 -8.64 14.71
CA ASP A 203 -2.11 -9.62 13.64
C ASP A 203 -0.68 -9.51 13.06
N LEU A 204 0.10 -8.51 13.49
CA LEU A 204 1.51 -8.36 13.16
C LEU A 204 2.32 -8.58 14.44
N TYR A 205 2.67 -9.83 14.74
CA TYR A 205 3.69 -10.20 15.71
C TYR A 205 4.90 -10.78 14.99
#